data_AF-I4DL85-F1
#
_entry.id   AF-I4DL85-F1
#
_cell.length_a   1.000
_cell.length_b   1.000
_cell.length_c   1.000
_cell.angle_alpha   90.00
_cell.angle_beta   90.00
_cell.angle_gamma   90.00
#
_symmetry.space_group_name_H-M   'P 1'
#
loop_
_entity.id
_entity.type
_entity.pdbx_description
1 polymer ?
#
loop_
_entity_poly.entity_id
_entity_poly.type
_entity_poly.pdbx_seq_one_letter_code
_entity_poly.pdbx_strand_id
1 'polypeptide(L)'
;MLTENPDVAKSALGKNRAIGFMYKGMNQEELKKFYAAQKEQMAANKAKRDAADKMEAEWQALSKSIQREVARQDILDQRQRREMAKQLMEENQLLAMQQKEKEKYFKEVVYNNTPTDEYYSQFNTTTR
;
A
#
# COMPACT_ATOMS: atom_id res chain seq x y z
N MET A 1 -14.69 75.94 0.38
CA MET A 1 -14.13 74.58 0.38
C MET A 1 -12.83 74.59 -0.42
N LEU A 2 -11.68 74.76 0.22
CA LEU A 2 -10.38 74.85 -0.49
C LEU A 2 -9.30 73.93 0.12
N THR A 3 -9.50 73.41 1.34
CA THR A 3 -8.47 72.67 2.11
C THR A 3 -8.77 71.19 2.32
N GLU A 4 -9.86 70.66 1.74
CA GLU A 4 -10.21 69.23 1.77
C GLU A 4 -10.04 68.51 3.13
N ASN A 5 -10.39 69.17 4.24
CA ASN A 5 -10.15 68.64 5.58
C ASN A 5 -10.87 67.27 5.82
N PRO A 6 -10.15 66.19 6.13
CA PRO A 6 -10.74 64.86 6.40
C PRO A 6 -11.58 64.81 7.68
N ASP A 7 -11.41 65.76 8.60
CA ASP A 7 -12.19 65.81 9.86
C ASP A 7 -13.68 66.06 9.64
N VAL A 8 -14.07 66.63 8.50
CA VAL A 8 -15.46 66.88 8.13
C VAL A 8 -16.26 65.56 7.99
N ALA A 9 -15.57 64.44 7.77
CA ALA A 9 -16.19 63.11 7.71
C ALA A 9 -16.56 62.52 9.09
N LYS A 10 -16.14 63.13 10.22
CA LYS A 10 -16.40 62.60 11.57
C LYS A 10 -17.87 62.80 11.97
N SER A 11 -18.56 61.72 12.34
CA SER A 11 -19.95 61.81 12.78
C SER A 11 -20.08 62.22 14.25
N ALA A 12 -21.01 63.13 14.55
CA ALA A 12 -21.39 63.46 15.92
C ALA A 12 -22.05 62.30 16.67
N LEU A 13 -22.54 61.28 15.95
CA LEU A 13 -23.25 60.11 16.50
C LEU A 13 -22.29 58.99 16.96
N GLY A 14 -20.98 59.15 16.79
CA GLY A 14 -19.99 58.19 17.30
C GLY A 14 -18.65 58.22 16.57
N LYS A 15 -17.57 57.93 17.30
CA LYS A 15 -16.19 58.01 16.81
C LYS A 15 -15.85 57.03 15.68
N ASN A 16 -16.53 55.88 15.62
CA ASN A 16 -16.30 54.85 14.59
C ASN A 16 -17.19 55.03 13.35
N ARG A 17 -17.97 56.12 13.27
CA ARG A 17 -18.91 56.38 12.19
C ARG A 17 -18.44 57.55 11.35
N ALA A 18 -18.30 57.32 10.05
CA ALA A 18 -18.05 58.37 9.07
C ALA A 18 -19.36 58.82 8.41
N ILE A 19 -19.42 60.11 8.04
CA ILE A 19 -20.50 60.65 7.20
C ILE A 19 -20.22 60.22 5.76
N GLY A 20 -21.08 59.33 5.21
CA GLY A 20 -20.82 58.63 3.95
C GLY A 20 -20.48 59.54 2.76
N PHE A 21 -21.22 60.63 2.54
CA PHE A 21 -20.98 61.55 1.42
C PHE A 21 -19.81 62.52 1.63
N MET A 22 -19.26 62.59 2.84
CA MET A 22 -18.08 63.41 3.18
C MET A 22 -16.81 62.56 3.32
N TYR A 23 -16.92 61.23 3.19
CA TYR A 23 -15.80 60.31 3.32
C TYR A 23 -14.86 60.41 2.12
N LYS A 24 -13.57 60.65 2.39
CA LYS A 24 -12.53 60.86 1.37
C LYS A 24 -11.48 59.76 1.31
N GLY A 25 -11.78 58.59 1.87
CA GLY A 25 -10.85 57.46 1.96
C GLY A 25 -10.15 57.36 3.31
N MET A 26 -9.31 56.34 3.43
CA MET A 26 -8.55 56.03 4.64
C MET A 26 -7.42 57.01 4.86
N ASN A 27 -7.09 57.27 6.13
CA ASN A 27 -5.91 58.05 6.48
C ASN A 27 -4.62 57.26 6.13
N GLN A 28 -3.51 57.98 5.93
CA GLN A 28 -2.20 57.36 5.67
C GLN A 28 -1.78 56.38 6.77
N GLU A 29 -2.16 56.62 8.03
CA GLU A 29 -1.89 55.68 9.13
C GLU A 29 -2.69 54.38 9.01
N GLU A 30 -3.95 54.46 8.59
CA GLU A 30 -4.80 53.28 8.37
C GLU A 30 -4.30 52.48 7.17
N LEU A 31 -3.89 53.16 6.10
CA LEU A 31 -3.25 52.54 4.95
C LEU A 31 -1.93 51.85 5.33
N LYS A 32 -1.09 52.47 6.18
CA LYS A 32 0.14 51.84 6.70
C LYS A 32 -0.17 50.57 7.48
N LYS A 33 -1.19 50.58 8.35
CA LYS A 33 -1.63 49.39 9.10
C LYS A 33 -2.15 48.31 8.16
N PHE A 34 -2.93 48.68 7.14
CA PHE A 34 -3.42 47.77 6.12
C PHE A 34 -2.27 47.08 5.37
N TYR A 35 -1.29 47.84 4.89
CA TYR A 35 -0.13 47.27 4.18
C TYR A 35 0.75 46.40 5.09
N ALA A 36 0.90 46.76 6.37
CA ALA A 36 1.60 45.92 7.34
C ALA A 36 0.89 44.58 7.53
N ALA A 37 -0.42 44.60 7.77
CA ALA A 37 -1.22 43.38 7.89
C ALA A 37 -1.19 42.52 6.61
N GLN A 38 -1.21 43.15 5.43
CA GLN A 38 -1.09 42.43 4.16
C GLN A 38 0.26 41.72 4.03
N LYS A 39 1.36 42.37 4.43
CA LYS A 39 2.70 41.76 4.44
C LYS A 39 2.78 40.57 5.39
N GLU A 40 2.21 40.70 6.58
CA GLU A 40 2.12 39.59 7.55
C GLU A 40 1.32 38.41 6.99
N GLN A 41 0.17 38.68 6.36
CA GLN A 41 -0.64 37.64 5.72
C GLN A 41 0.10 36.92 4.59
N MET A 42 0.84 37.66 3.75
CA MET A 42 1.66 37.07 2.69
C MET A 42 2.76 36.17 3.27
N ALA A 43 3.45 36.63 4.32
CA ALA A 43 4.48 35.84 4.99
C ALA A 43 3.89 34.57 5.64
N ALA A 44 2.75 34.69 6.32
CA ALA A 44 2.07 33.55 6.94
C ALA A 44 1.59 32.53 5.89
N ASN A 45 1.04 33.00 4.77
CA ASN A 45 0.60 32.13 3.68
C ASN A 45 1.78 31.42 3.01
N LYS A 46 2.91 32.10 2.84
CA LYS A 46 4.14 31.49 2.33
C LYS A 46 4.63 30.38 3.28
N ALA A 47 4.72 30.66 4.57
CA ALA A 47 5.12 29.66 5.56
C ALA A 47 4.20 28.44 5.58
N LYS A 48 2.88 28.64 5.43
CA LYS A 48 1.92 27.53 5.30
C LYS A 48 2.15 26.68 4.05
N ARG A 49 2.43 27.30 2.90
CA ARG A 49 2.75 26.58 1.66
C ARG A 49 4.04 25.78 1.80
N ASP A 50 5.10 26.42 2.31
CA ASP A 50 6.39 25.76 2.53
C ASP A 50 6.26 24.57 3.49
N ALA A 51 5.41 24.67 4.52
CA ALA A 51 5.13 23.55 5.43
C ALA A 51 4.34 22.42 4.75
N ALA A 52 3.35 22.75 3.93
CA ALA A 52 2.58 21.75 3.16
C ALA A 52 3.48 21.02 2.15
N ASP A 53 4.34 21.74 1.44
CA ASP A 53 5.27 21.16 0.47
C ASP A 53 6.28 20.22 1.13
N LYS A 54 6.77 20.57 2.33
CA LYS A 54 7.63 19.68 3.12
C LYS A 54 6.91 18.41 3.55
N MET A 55 5.68 18.55 4.07
CA MET A 55 4.87 17.41 4.49
C MET A 55 4.57 16.48 3.32
N GLU A 56 4.24 17.02 2.15
CA GLU A 56 4.02 16.25 0.94
C GLU A 56 5.29 15.51 0.50
N ALA A 57 6.45 16.17 0.54
CA ALA A 57 7.73 15.54 0.21
C ALA A 57 8.07 14.38 1.17
N GLU A 58 7.83 14.56 2.47
CA GLU A 58 8.01 13.50 3.48
C GLU A 58 7.05 12.32 3.23
N TRP A 59 5.79 12.61 2.92
CA TRP A 59 4.80 11.60 2.60
C TRP A 59 5.17 10.80 1.34
N GLN A 60 5.63 11.48 0.30
CA GLN A 60 6.12 10.82 -0.91
C GLN A 60 7.35 9.96 -0.64
N ALA A 61 8.27 10.41 0.21
CA ALA A 61 9.44 9.62 0.60
C ALA A 61 9.03 8.34 1.34
N LEU A 62 8.11 8.45 2.30
CA LEU A 62 7.56 7.33 3.05
C LEU A 62 6.82 6.33 2.14
N SER A 63 5.98 6.84 1.23
CA SER A 63 5.26 6.01 0.26
C SER A 63 6.22 5.22 -0.62
N LYS A 64 7.28 5.87 -1.12
CA LYS A 64 8.34 5.20 -1.90
C LYS A 64 9.08 4.14 -1.08
N SER A 65 9.38 4.38 0.19
CA SER A 65 10.04 3.36 1.03
C SER A 65 9.13 2.16 1.27
N ILE A 66 7.84 2.39 1.54
CA ILE A 66 6.85 1.31 1.72
C ILE A 66 6.74 0.47 0.44
N GLN A 67 6.61 1.12 -0.72
CA GLN A 67 6.53 0.41 -2.00
C GLN A 67 7.76 -0.47 -2.27
N ARG A 68 8.96 0.02 -1.93
CA ARG A 68 10.20 -0.76 -2.07
C ARG A 68 10.23 -1.97 -1.14
N GLU A 69 9.80 -1.82 0.11
CA GLU A 69 9.75 -2.92 1.06
C GLU A 69 8.71 -3.97 0.66
N VAL A 70 7.51 -3.54 0.21
CA VAL A 70 6.49 -4.46 -0.33
C VAL A 70 7.04 -5.25 -1.52
N ALA A 71 7.63 -4.57 -2.50
CA ALA A 71 8.21 -5.26 -3.66
C ALA A 71 9.33 -6.25 -3.26
N ARG A 72 10.11 -5.93 -2.24
CA ARG A 72 11.13 -6.86 -1.71
C ARG A 72 10.48 -8.09 -1.09
N GLN A 73 9.44 -7.91 -0.27
CA GLN A 73 8.72 -9.03 0.35
C GLN A 73 8.06 -9.92 -0.70
N ASP A 74 7.41 -9.33 -1.71
CA ASP A 74 6.81 -10.08 -2.81
C ASP A 74 7.83 -10.97 -3.53
N ILE A 75 9.05 -10.46 -3.78
CA ILE A 75 10.13 -11.24 -4.40
C ILE A 75 10.57 -12.39 -3.48
N LEU A 76 10.68 -12.16 -2.18
CA LEU A 76 11.05 -13.20 -1.21
C LEU A 76 9.98 -14.30 -1.14
N ASP A 77 8.72 -13.91 -1.04
CA ASP A 77 7.58 -14.83 -1.03
C ASP A 77 7.52 -15.67 -2.31
N GLN A 78 7.74 -15.05 -3.47
CA GLN A 78 7.80 -15.77 -4.74
C GLN A 78 8.95 -16.78 -4.77
N ARG A 79 10.12 -16.45 -4.22
CA ARG A 79 11.25 -17.38 -4.14
C ARG A 79 10.93 -18.56 -3.22
N GLN A 80 10.40 -18.30 -2.02
CA GLN A 80 10.00 -19.35 -1.09
C GLN A 80 8.94 -20.28 -1.69
N ARG A 81 7.92 -19.72 -2.36
CA ARG A 81 6.90 -20.52 -3.06
C ARG A 81 7.49 -21.41 -4.14
N ARG A 82 8.47 -20.91 -4.91
CA ARG A 82 9.16 -21.71 -5.92
C ARG A 82 9.99 -22.83 -5.29
N GLU A 83 10.67 -22.58 -4.18
CA GLU A 83 11.43 -23.60 -3.46
C GLU A 83 10.52 -24.69 -2.90
N MET A 84 9.42 -24.32 -2.24
CA MET A 84 8.42 -25.28 -1.75
C MET A 84 7.82 -26.09 -2.90
N ALA A 85 7.51 -25.46 -4.03
CA ALA A 85 6.99 -26.17 -5.20
C ALA A 85 8.00 -27.18 -5.78
N LYS A 86 9.29 -26.85 -5.77
CA LYS A 86 10.35 -27.80 -6.19
C LYS A 86 10.44 -29.00 -5.24
N GLN A 87 10.47 -28.75 -3.93
CA GLN A 87 10.51 -29.82 -2.93
C GLN A 87 9.31 -30.76 -3.08
N LEU A 88 8.10 -30.20 -3.20
CA LEU A 88 6.89 -30.99 -3.41
C LEU A 88 6.95 -31.80 -4.72
N MET A 89 7.50 -31.23 -5.79
CA MET A 89 7.67 -31.94 -7.06
C MET A 89 8.63 -33.11 -6.93
N GLU A 90 9.76 -32.94 -6.24
CA GLU A 90 10.74 -34.00 -5.97
C GLU A 90 10.12 -35.13 -5.13
N GLU A 91 9.40 -34.80 -4.06
CA GLU A 91 8.68 -35.77 -3.23
C GLU A 91 7.63 -36.54 -4.04
N ASN A 92 6.84 -35.84 -4.85
CA ASN A 92 5.84 -36.48 -5.71
C ASN A 92 6.47 -37.43 -6.73
N GLN A 93 7.65 -37.09 -7.28
CA GLN A 93 8.37 -37.98 -8.18
C GLN A 93 8.84 -39.25 -7.47
N LEU A 94 9.40 -39.13 -6.26
CA LEU A 94 9.81 -40.29 -5.47
C LEU A 94 8.62 -41.18 -5.11
N LEU A 95 7.50 -40.59 -4.68
CA LEU A 95 6.28 -41.32 -4.37
C LEU A 95 5.72 -42.04 -5.60
N ALA A 96 5.73 -41.39 -6.77
CA ALA A 96 5.28 -42.02 -8.02
C ALA A 96 6.16 -43.21 -8.42
N MET A 97 7.49 -43.11 -8.25
CA MET A 97 8.40 -44.24 -8.49
C MET A 97 8.11 -45.40 -7.54
N GLN A 98 8.01 -45.13 -6.24
CA GLN A 98 7.69 -46.17 -5.23
C GLN A 98 6.35 -46.84 -5.49
N GLN A 99 5.34 -46.06 -5.89
CA GLN A 99 4.02 -46.60 -6.25
C GLN A 99 4.13 -47.54 -7.45
N LYS A 100 4.84 -47.12 -8.51
CA LYS A 100 5.04 -47.94 -9.71
C LYS A 100 5.78 -49.24 -9.41
N GLU A 101 6.80 -49.19 -8.55
CA GLU A 101 7.52 -50.39 -8.10
C GLU A 101 6.62 -51.35 -7.31
N LYS A 102 5.81 -50.82 -6.39
CA LYS A 102 4.82 -51.62 -5.64
C LYS A 102 3.80 -52.26 -6.57
N GLU A 103 3.25 -51.50 -7.51
CA GLU A 103 2.29 -52.02 -8.51
C GLU A 103 2.91 -53.15 -9.34
N LYS A 104 4.18 -53.01 -9.75
CA LYS A 104 4.90 -54.07 -10.45
C LYS A 104 5.05 -55.32 -9.59
N TYR A 105 5.46 -55.18 -8.33
CA TYR A 105 5.58 -56.29 -7.38
C TYR A 105 4.25 -57.03 -7.18
N PHE A 106 3.15 -56.29 -6.96
CA PHE A 106 1.83 -56.89 -6.82
C PHE A 106 1.42 -57.67 -8.06
N LYS A 107 1.65 -57.11 -9.25
CA LYS A 107 1.29 -57.76 -10.52
C LYS A 107 2.09 -59.03 -10.79
N GLU A 108 3.40 -59.00 -10.55
CA GLU A 108 4.31 -60.10 -10.91
C GLU A 108 4.36 -61.21 -9.85
N VAL A 109 4.32 -60.84 -8.57
CA VAL A 109 4.55 -61.77 -7.45
C VAL A 109 3.25 -62.15 -6.75
N VAL A 110 2.43 -61.17 -6.37
CA VAL A 110 1.28 -61.41 -5.49
C VAL A 110 0.06 -61.93 -6.26
N TYR A 111 -0.22 -61.34 -7.43
CA TYR A 111 -1.38 -61.69 -8.24
C TYR A 111 -1.13 -62.82 -9.24
N ASN A 112 0.09 -63.35 -9.30
CA ASN A 112 0.40 -64.51 -10.11
C ASN A 112 0.17 -65.79 -9.29
N ASN A 113 -0.90 -66.52 -9.57
CA ASN A 113 -1.23 -67.72 -8.84
C ASN A 113 -0.62 -68.93 -9.55
N THR A 114 0.61 -69.30 -9.15
CA THR A 114 1.28 -70.50 -9.65
C THR A 114 0.93 -71.70 -8.77
N PRO A 115 0.40 -72.80 -9.30
CA PRO A 115 0.10 -73.99 -8.52
C PRO A 115 1.39 -74.55 -7.90
N THR A 116 1.32 -74.96 -6.64
CA THR A 116 2.44 -75.60 -5.94
C THR A 116 2.57 -77.06 -6.35
N ASP A 117 3.75 -77.67 -6.17
CA ASP A 117 3.96 -79.10 -6.48
C ASP A 117 2.99 -80.01 -5.70
N GLU A 118 2.60 -79.59 -4.49
CA GLU A 118 1.56 -80.24 -3.69
C GLU A 118 0.20 -80.29 -4.40
N TYR A 119 -0.17 -79.27 -5.18
CA TYR A 119 -1.40 -79.27 -5.96
C TYR A 119 -1.35 -80.37 -7.02
N TYR A 120 -0.25 -80.51 -7.76
CA TYR A 120 -0.10 -81.55 -8.78
C TYR A 120 -0.02 -82.97 -8.19
N SER A 121 0.55 -83.10 -6.99
CA SER A 121 0.67 -84.38 -6.27
C SER A 121 -0.67 -84.97 -5.82
N GLN A 122 -1.76 -84.21 -5.88
CA GLN A 122 -3.11 -84.68 -5.53
C GLN A 122 -3.71 -85.60 -6.61
N PHE A 123 -3.27 -85.46 -7.87
CA PHE A 123 -3.81 -86.22 -9.00
C PHE A 123 -3.15 -87.62 -9.11
N ASN A 124 -3.90 -88.62 -9.61
CA ASN A 124 -3.45 -90.00 -9.81
C ASN A 124 -2.98 -90.76 -8.54
N THR A 125 -3.47 -90.35 -7.37
CA THR A 125 -3.12 -90.98 -6.08
C THR A 125 -3.90 -92.27 -5.79
N THR A 126 -4.99 -92.55 -6.52
CA THR A 126 -5.83 -93.75 -6.33
C THR A 126 -6.13 -94.43 -7.67
N THR A 127 -6.16 -95.76 -7.69
CA THR A 127 -6.18 -96.63 -8.88
C THR A 127 -7.54 -96.86 -9.55
N ARG A 128 -8.60 -96.10 -9.22
CA ARG A 128 -9.96 -96.39 -9.71
C ARG A 128 -10.15 -96.06 -11.19
#